data_AF-Q51337-F1
#
_entry.id   AF-Q51337-F1
#
_cell.length_a   1.000
_cell.length_b   1.000
_cell.length_c   1.000
_cell.angle_alpha   90.00
_cell.angle_beta   90.00
_cell.angle_gamma   90.00
#
_symmetry.space_group_name_H-M   'P 1'
#
loop_
_entity.id
_entity.type
_entity.pdbx_description
1 polymer ?
#
loop_
_entity_poly.entity_id
_entity_poly.type
_entity_poly.pdbx_seq_one_letter_code
_entity_poly.pdbx_strand_id
1 'polypeptide(L)'
;LQQLAEHAERDGNPPPVRVYCFGGDAVAQASYDLAWRALKPKYLFNGYGPTETVVTPLLWKARAGDACGAAYMPIGTLLGNRSGYILDGQLNLLPVGVAGELYLGGEGVARGYLERPALTAERFVPDPFGAPGSRLYRSGDLTRGRADGVVDYLGRVDHQVKIRGFRIELGEIEARLPEHPAVREAVVVAQPGAVGQQLVGYVVAQEPAVEDSPEAQAECRAQLKTALRERLPEYMVPSHLLFLARMPLTPNGKLDRKGLPQPDASLLQQVYVAPRSDLEQQVAGIWAEVLQLQQVGLDDNFFELGGHSLLATQVIGRLRERLHLEVPIKSMFTAETLGEFCHGVETLKAESAPVEDALAKSLEALKRLSADELEKLIS
;
A
#
# COMPACT_ATOMS: atom_id res chain seq x y z
N LEU A 1 0.47 -8.00 -8.80
CA LEU A 1 0.73 -9.36 -9.33
C LEU A 1 0.06 -10.43 -8.48
N GLN A 2 0.41 -10.56 -7.20
CA GLN A 2 -0.09 -11.61 -6.31
C GLN A 2 -1.61 -11.73 -6.31
N GLN A 3 -2.35 -10.64 -6.06
CA GLN A 3 -3.81 -10.71 -6.00
C GLN A 3 -4.47 -11.11 -7.32
N LEU A 4 -3.89 -10.70 -8.44
CA LEU A 4 -4.39 -11.13 -9.76
C LEU A 4 -4.21 -12.64 -9.91
N ALA A 5 -3.09 -13.18 -9.42
CA ALA A 5 -2.82 -14.61 -9.42
C ALA A 5 -3.74 -15.37 -8.45
N GLU A 6 -4.00 -14.84 -7.25
CA GLU A 6 -4.95 -15.42 -6.28
C GLU A 6 -6.38 -15.47 -6.84
N HIS A 7 -6.81 -14.41 -7.53
CA HIS A 7 -8.10 -14.37 -8.19
C HIS A 7 -8.18 -15.36 -9.36
N ALA A 8 -7.17 -15.39 -10.23
CA ALA A 8 -7.12 -16.33 -11.35
C ALA A 8 -7.08 -17.80 -10.89
N GLU A 9 -6.41 -18.11 -9.78
CA GLU A 9 -6.39 -19.43 -9.18
C GLU A 9 -7.76 -19.86 -8.66
N ARG A 10 -8.46 -18.94 -8.00
CA ARG A 10 -9.80 -19.19 -7.45
C ARG A 10 -10.83 -19.45 -8.53
N ASP A 11 -10.83 -18.62 -9.58
CA ASP A 11 -11.91 -18.61 -10.57
C ASP A 11 -11.57 -19.45 -11.81
N GLY A 12 -10.34 -19.96 -11.91
CA GLY A 12 -9.87 -20.80 -13.01
C GLY A 12 -9.77 -20.08 -14.36
N ASN A 13 -9.89 -18.75 -14.38
CA ASN A 13 -9.96 -17.94 -15.59
C ASN A 13 -8.89 -16.84 -15.60
N PRO A 14 -7.60 -17.18 -15.85
CA PRO A 14 -6.55 -16.18 -15.94
C PRO A 14 -6.76 -15.28 -17.18
N PRO A 15 -6.42 -13.98 -17.10
CA PRO A 15 -6.45 -13.10 -18.26
C PRO A 15 -5.64 -13.67 -19.43
N PRO A 16 -6.12 -13.63 -20.68
CA PRO A 16 -5.45 -14.23 -21.84
C PRO A 16 -4.31 -13.34 -22.35
N VAL A 17 -3.37 -12.99 -21.47
CA VAL A 17 -2.22 -12.14 -21.76
C VAL A 17 -0.94 -12.96 -21.78
N ARG A 18 -0.02 -12.58 -22.67
CA ARG A 18 1.26 -13.28 -22.82
C ARG A 18 2.31 -12.81 -21.83
N VAL A 19 2.17 -11.60 -21.31
CA VAL A 19 3.21 -10.90 -20.55
C VAL A 19 2.57 -10.16 -19.40
N TYR A 20 3.15 -10.31 -18.21
CA TYR A 20 2.88 -9.41 -17.08
C TYR A 20 4.14 -8.61 -16.79
N CYS A 21 3.99 -7.28 -16.80
CA CYS A 21 5.02 -6.34 -16.38
C CYS A 21 4.59 -5.73 -15.04
N PHE A 22 5.49 -5.72 -14.07
CA PHE A 22 5.25 -5.14 -12.76
C PHE A 22 6.57 -4.61 -12.20
N GLY A 23 6.45 -3.78 -11.18
CA GLY A 23 7.55 -3.15 -10.49
C GLY A 23 7.00 -2.37 -9.30
N GLY A 24 7.89 -1.73 -8.55
CA GLY A 24 7.52 -1.02 -7.33
C GLY A 24 7.88 -1.83 -6.10
N ASP A 25 7.27 -2.99 -5.88
CA ASP A 25 7.50 -3.82 -4.68
C ASP A 25 8.42 -5.03 -4.91
N ALA A 26 9.06 -5.49 -3.83
CA ALA A 26 9.81 -6.74 -3.84
C ALA A 26 8.85 -7.94 -3.87
N VAL A 27 9.05 -8.85 -4.82
CA VAL A 27 8.17 -10.02 -5.00
C VAL A 27 8.85 -11.25 -4.44
N ALA A 28 8.28 -11.84 -3.38
CA ALA A 28 8.81 -13.06 -2.77
C ALA A 28 8.63 -14.29 -3.69
N GLN A 29 9.44 -15.33 -3.44
CA GLN A 29 9.40 -16.61 -4.16
C GLN A 29 7.96 -17.18 -4.26
N ALA A 30 7.21 -17.21 -3.16
CA ALA A 30 5.86 -17.76 -3.14
C ALA A 30 4.91 -17.03 -4.10
N SER A 31 4.97 -15.69 -4.14
CA SER A 31 4.15 -14.88 -5.05
C SER A 31 4.58 -15.05 -6.52
N TYR A 32 5.87 -15.28 -6.77
CA TYR A 32 6.40 -15.61 -8.09
C TYR A 32 5.89 -16.97 -8.58
N ASP A 33 5.95 -18.00 -7.74
CA ASP A 33 5.48 -19.35 -8.06
C ASP A 33 3.98 -19.37 -8.31
N LEU A 34 3.22 -18.66 -7.47
CA LEU A 34 1.78 -18.47 -7.64
C LEU A 34 1.46 -17.81 -8.99
N ALA A 35 2.19 -16.76 -9.37
CA ALA A 35 1.98 -16.08 -10.64
C ALA A 35 2.18 -17.02 -11.83
N TRP A 36 3.21 -17.87 -11.83
CA TRP A 36 3.40 -18.87 -12.89
C TRP A 36 2.29 -19.90 -12.95
N ARG A 37 1.91 -20.46 -11.79
CA ARG A 37 0.88 -21.51 -11.69
C ARG A 37 -0.49 -21.01 -12.13
N ALA A 38 -0.89 -19.85 -11.62
CA ALA A 38 -2.24 -19.32 -11.81
C ALA A 38 -2.41 -18.57 -13.13
N LEU A 39 -1.45 -17.69 -13.48
CA LEU A 39 -1.58 -16.81 -14.64
C LEU A 39 -1.03 -17.42 -15.94
N LYS A 40 -0.20 -18.45 -15.85
CA LYS A 40 0.40 -19.19 -16.99
C LYS A 40 0.95 -18.27 -18.10
N PRO A 41 1.76 -17.24 -17.79
CA PRO A 41 2.26 -16.31 -18.79
C PRO A 41 3.33 -16.94 -19.69
N LYS A 42 3.70 -16.23 -20.77
CA LYS A 42 4.93 -16.54 -21.51
C LYS A 42 6.16 -15.91 -20.85
N TYR A 43 6.01 -14.69 -20.31
CA TYR A 43 7.07 -13.98 -19.60
C TYR A 43 6.49 -13.21 -18.40
N LEU A 44 7.27 -13.17 -17.32
CA LEU A 44 7.12 -12.20 -16.24
C LEU A 44 8.26 -11.19 -16.35
N PHE A 45 7.94 -9.90 -16.34
CA PHE A 45 8.92 -8.83 -16.27
C PHE A 45 8.85 -8.14 -14.92
N ASN A 46 9.96 -8.20 -14.19
CA ASN A 46 10.15 -7.41 -12.98
C ASN A 46 10.99 -6.18 -13.32
N GLY A 47 10.34 -5.02 -13.41
CA GLY A 47 10.97 -3.73 -13.63
C GLY A 47 11.34 -3.09 -12.29
N TYR A 48 12.57 -2.62 -12.20
CA TYR A 48 13.05 -1.86 -11.06
C TYR A 48 13.50 -0.48 -11.49
N GLY A 49 13.10 0.52 -10.72
CA GLY A 49 13.60 1.88 -10.85
C GLY A 49 13.08 2.85 -9.80
N PRO A 50 13.96 3.65 -9.20
CA PRO A 50 13.55 4.89 -8.57
C PRO A 50 13.13 5.92 -9.65
N THR A 51 12.20 6.80 -9.29
CA THR A 51 11.70 7.90 -10.14
C THR A 51 12.84 8.74 -10.73
N GLU A 52 13.89 8.94 -9.95
CA GLU A 52 15.09 9.72 -10.27
C GLU A 52 15.94 9.12 -11.40
N THR A 53 15.59 7.94 -11.91
CA THR A 53 16.32 7.23 -12.98
C THR A 53 15.45 6.85 -14.18
N VAL A 54 14.29 7.51 -14.31
CA VAL A 54 13.31 7.32 -15.39
C VAL A 54 12.77 5.89 -15.43
N VAL A 55 11.86 5.64 -14.48
CA VAL A 55 10.93 4.50 -14.39
C VAL A 55 11.59 3.14 -14.20
N THR A 56 12.41 2.66 -15.14
CA THR A 56 12.92 1.28 -15.16
C THR A 56 14.36 1.22 -15.73
N PRO A 57 15.39 1.58 -14.96
CA PRO A 57 16.80 1.37 -15.31
C PRO A 57 17.21 -0.10 -15.34
N LEU A 58 16.60 -0.98 -14.53
CA LEU A 58 16.87 -2.42 -14.53
C LEU A 58 15.59 -3.21 -14.82
N LEU A 59 15.75 -4.29 -15.58
CA LEU A 59 14.65 -5.17 -15.94
C LEU A 59 15.08 -6.62 -15.89
N TRP A 60 14.32 -7.43 -15.16
CA TRP A 60 14.45 -8.89 -15.21
C TRP A 60 13.34 -9.49 -16.06
N LYS A 61 13.72 -10.31 -17.04
CA LYS A 61 12.81 -11.06 -17.90
C LYS A 61 12.84 -12.53 -17.51
N ALA A 62 11.85 -12.98 -16.78
CA ALA A 62 11.72 -14.37 -16.37
C ALA A 62 10.91 -15.21 -17.37
N ARG A 63 11.35 -16.43 -17.59
CA ARG A 63 10.70 -17.52 -18.33
C ARG A 63 10.24 -18.61 -17.37
N ALA A 64 9.36 -19.47 -17.86
CA ALA A 64 8.93 -20.64 -17.11
C ALA A 64 10.16 -21.52 -16.80
N GLY A 65 10.34 -21.86 -15.52
CA GLY A 65 11.48 -22.65 -15.03
C GLY A 65 12.70 -21.83 -14.62
N ASP A 66 12.74 -20.51 -14.87
CA ASP A 66 13.79 -19.67 -14.31
C ASP A 66 13.64 -19.63 -12.78
N ALA A 67 14.73 -19.85 -12.06
CA ALA A 67 14.72 -19.72 -10.61
C ALA A 67 14.79 -18.23 -10.22
N CYS A 68 14.00 -17.83 -9.23
CA CYS A 68 14.19 -16.54 -8.56
C CYS A 68 15.61 -16.45 -7.98
N GLY A 69 16.05 -17.49 -7.26
CA GLY A 69 17.43 -17.67 -6.78
C GLY A 69 17.85 -16.73 -5.64
N ALA A 70 16.92 -15.96 -5.07
CA ALA A 70 17.15 -15.05 -3.95
C ALA A 70 15.86 -14.90 -3.10
N ALA A 71 15.91 -14.08 -2.05
CA ALA A 71 14.75 -13.80 -1.20
C ALA A 71 13.58 -13.15 -1.97
N TYR A 72 13.90 -12.37 -3.01
CA TYR A 72 12.95 -11.70 -3.88
C TYR A 72 13.34 -11.87 -5.34
N MET A 73 12.35 -11.70 -6.24
CA MET A 73 12.58 -11.65 -7.68
C MET A 73 13.74 -10.69 -8.00
N PRO A 74 14.73 -11.12 -8.80
CA PRO A 74 15.80 -10.25 -9.23
C PRO A 74 15.27 -8.99 -9.93
N ILE A 75 16.01 -7.90 -9.78
CA ILE A 75 15.71 -6.64 -10.46
C ILE A 75 16.35 -6.59 -11.86
N GLY A 76 17.21 -7.56 -12.16
CA GLY A 76 17.65 -7.86 -13.53
C GLY A 76 18.93 -7.14 -13.91
N THR A 77 19.03 -6.79 -15.18
CA THR A 77 20.21 -6.13 -15.77
C THR A 77 19.88 -4.71 -16.19
N LEU A 78 20.89 -3.87 -16.33
CA LEU A 78 20.74 -2.50 -16.84
C LEU A 78 20.17 -2.47 -18.26
N LEU A 79 19.38 -1.44 -18.54
CA LEU A 79 18.77 -1.20 -19.85
C LEU A 79 19.43 -0.06 -20.60
N GLY A 80 19.77 -0.28 -21.88
CA GLY A 80 20.29 0.75 -22.78
C GLY A 80 21.63 1.35 -22.30
N ASN A 81 21.83 2.64 -22.54
CA ASN A 81 23.05 3.37 -22.19
C ASN A 81 23.05 3.84 -20.72
N ARG A 82 22.63 2.96 -19.81
CA ARG A 82 22.64 3.21 -18.36
C ARG A 82 23.85 2.56 -17.72
N SER A 83 24.35 3.15 -16.65
CA SER A 83 25.37 2.56 -15.79
C SER A 83 24.80 2.24 -14.41
N GLY A 84 25.41 1.29 -13.72
CA GLY A 84 24.97 0.84 -12.42
C GLY A 84 26.11 0.19 -11.67
N TYR A 85 26.27 0.54 -10.40
CA TYR A 85 27.37 0.10 -9.57
C TYR A 85 26.87 -0.29 -8.19
N ILE A 86 27.46 -1.33 -7.60
CA ILE A 86 27.19 -1.73 -6.22
C ILE A 86 28.40 -1.30 -5.41
N LEU A 87 28.21 -0.31 -4.55
CA LEU A 87 29.29 0.40 -3.87
C LEU A 87 29.18 0.29 -2.35
N ASP A 88 30.31 0.50 -1.68
CA ASP A 88 30.36 0.77 -0.24
C ASP A 88 30.17 2.26 0.10
N GLY A 89 30.19 2.59 1.39
CA GLY A 89 30.03 3.97 1.87
C GLY A 89 31.16 4.93 1.50
N GLN A 90 32.24 4.45 0.91
CA GLN A 90 33.37 5.23 0.40
C GLN A 90 33.40 5.30 -1.14
N LEU A 91 32.33 4.82 -1.80
CA LEU A 91 32.21 4.74 -3.26
C LEU A 91 33.19 3.75 -3.93
N ASN A 92 33.69 2.75 -3.19
CA ASN A 92 34.49 1.68 -3.80
C ASN A 92 33.56 0.64 -4.45
N LEU A 93 33.98 0.11 -5.62
CA LEU A 93 33.29 -1.01 -6.27
C LEU A 93 33.40 -2.28 -5.42
N LEU A 94 32.26 -2.89 -5.12
CA LEU A 94 32.22 -4.15 -4.41
C LEU A 94 32.34 -5.35 -5.36
N PRO A 95 33.02 -6.44 -4.95
CA PRO A 95 33.07 -7.68 -5.71
C PRO A 95 31.68 -8.29 -5.95
N VAL A 96 31.56 -9.09 -7.02
CA VAL A 96 30.36 -9.90 -7.29
C VAL A 96 30.02 -10.75 -6.06
N GLY A 97 28.73 -10.80 -5.71
CA GLY A 97 28.22 -11.54 -4.55
C GLY A 97 28.28 -10.79 -3.22
N VAL A 98 28.97 -9.64 -3.13
CA VAL A 98 28.99 -8.81 -1.92
C VAL A 98 27.81 -7.83 -1.95
N ALA A 99 27.14 -7.69 -0.80
CA ALA A 99 26.02 -6.76 -0.66
C ALA A 99 26.51 -5.31 -0.49
N GLY A 100 25.89 -4.37 -1.18
CA GLY A 100 26.16 -2.95 -1.07
C GLY A 100 25.05 -2.08 -1.64
N GLU A 101 25.25 -0.78 -1.61
CA GLU A 101 24.25 0.17 -2.09
C GLU A 101 24.30 0.29 -3.62
N LEU A 102 23.14 0.30 -4.27
CA LEU A 102 23.04 0.48 -5.71
C LEU A 102 23.12 1.97 -6.10
N TYR A 103 24.04 2.29 -7.01
CA TYR A 103 24.19 3.61 -7.62
C TYR A 103 23.90 3.50 -9.11
N LEU A 104 23.18 4.48 -9.66
CA LEU A 104 22.68 4.45 -11.05
C LEU A 104 23.13 5.69 -11.81
N GLY A 105 23.74 5.50 -12.97
CA GLY A 105 24.29 6.55 -13.82
C GLY A 105 23.85 6.45 -15.28
N GLY A 106 24.44 7.29 -16.12
CA GLY A 106 24.21 7.29 -17.57
C GLY A 106 22.88 7.94 -17.98
N GLU A 107 22.30 7.48 -19.08
CA GLU A 107 21.06 8.04 -19.60
C GLU A 107 19.87 7.81 -18.65
N GLY A 108 19.02 8.82 -18.49
CA GLY A 108 17.84 8.72 -17.64
C GLY A 108 18.06 9.08 -16.17
N VAL A 109 19.27 9.46 -15.75
CA VAL A 109 19.43 10.14 -14.45
C VAL A 109 18.75 11.51 -14.51
N ALA A 110 17.85 11.76 -13.56
CA ALA A 110 17.11 13.00 -13.47
C ALA A 110 18.01 14.23 -13.27
N ARG A 111 17.47 15.41 -13.56
CA ARG A 111 18.20 16.68 -13.34
C ARG A 111 18.51 16.89 -11.86
N GLY A 112 17.57 16.55 -10.99
CA GLY A 112 17.62 16.75 -9.55
C GLY A 112 16.22 16.92 -8.98
N TYR A 113 16.14 17.31 -7.71
CA TYR A 113 14.89 17.66 -7.06
C TYR A 113 14.57 19.15 -7.27
N LEU A 114 13.32 19.45 -7.63
CA LEU A 114 12.86 20.82 -7.87
C LEU A 114 13.06 21.67 -6.60
N GLU A 115 13.78 22.79 -6.74
CA GLU A 115 14.05 23.76 -5.67
C GLU A 115 14.69 23.18 -4.40
N ARG A 116 15.32 22.01 -4.49
CA ARG A 116 16.02 21.36 -3.37
C ARG A 116 17.47 21.04 -3.74
N PRO A 117 18.35 22.04 -3.84
CA PRO A 117 19.74 21.85 -4.25
C PRO A 117 20.54 21.01 -3.24
N ALA A 118 20.28 21.15 -1.94
CA ALA A 118 20.96 20.37 -0.91
C ALA A 118 20.66 18.86 -1.05
N LEU A 119 19.38 18.49 -1.14
CA LEU A 119 18.97 17.10 -1.34
C LEU A 119 19.44 16.56 -2.71
N THR A 120 19.47 17.42 -3.73
CA THR A 120 20.02 17.06 -5.04
C THR A 120 21.50 16.72 -4.93
N ALA A 121 22.30 17.54 -4.25
CA ALA A 121 23.74 17.29 -4.07
C ALA A 121 24.00 16.03 -3.21
N GLU A 122 23.14 15.76 -2.23
CA GLU A 122 23.22 14.55 -1.41
C GLU A 122 22.99 13.27 -2.21
N ARG A 123 21.98 13.25 -3.10
CA ARG A 123 21.56 12.04 -3.82
C ARG A 123 22.15 11.90 -5.22
N PHE A 124 22.52 13.00 -5.89
CA PHE A 124 23.12 13.00 -7.23
C PHE A 124 24.60 13.34 -7.13
N VAL A 125 25.40 12.33 -6.80
CA VAL A 125 26.84 12.45 -6.52
C VAL A 125 27.68 12.36 -7.80
N PRO A 126 28.93 12.85 -7.82
CA PRO A 126 29.84 12.64 -8.94
C PRO A 126 30.07 11.15 -9.22
N ASP A 127 30.12 10.77 -10.50
CA ASP A 127 30.43 9.40 -10.93
C ASP A 127 31.95 9.22 -11.07
N PRO A 128 32.61 8.44 -10.19
CA PRO A 128 34.06 8.24 -10.27
C PRO A 128 34.47 7.27 -11.39
N PHE A 129 33.51 6.59 -12.03
CA PHE A 129 33.75 5.58 -13.08
C PHE A 129 33.35 6.08 -14.48
N GLY A 130 32.63 7.19 -14.55
CA GLY A 130 32.11 7.76 -15.79
C GLY A 130 33.01 8.85 -16.39
N ALA A 131 32.48 9.52 -17.42
CA ALA A 131 33.16 10.65 -18.04
C ALA A 131 33.19 11.88 -17.12
N PRO A 132 34.15 12.81 -17.27
CA PRO A 132 34.17 14.03 -16.47
C PRO A 132 32.82 14.77 -16.47
N GLY A 133 32.29 15.02 -15.28
CA GLY A 133 30.99 15.68 -15.07
C GLY A 133 29.77 14.75 -15.05
N SER A 134 29.92 13.44 -15.25
CA SER A 134 28.82 12.50 -15.06
C SER A 134 28.45 12.35 -13.57
N ARG A 135 27.21 11.93 -13.33
CA ARG A 135 26.62 11.83 -11.99
C ARG A 135 25.99 10.46 -11.78
N LEU A 136 26.01 10.00 -10.55
CA LEU A 136 25.27 8.84 -10.06
C LEU A 136 24.12 9.30 -9.17
N TYR A 137 22.95 8.69 -9.35
CA TYR A 137 21.90 8.69 -8.35
C TYR A 137 22.17 7.59 -7.32
N ARG A 138 22.30 7.99 -6.07
CA ARG A 138 22.43 7.14 -4.88
C ARG A 138 21.04 6.63 -4.49
N SER A 139 20.76 5.36 -4.78
CA SER A 139 19.38 4.85 -4.66
C SER A 139 18.89 4.67 -3.22
N GLY A 140 19.78 4.39 -2.28
CA GLY A 140 19.43 3.91 -0.95
C GLY A 140 18.96 2.44 -0.92
N ASP A 141 19.05 1.70 -2.03
CA ASP A 141 18.70 0.28 -2.09
C ASP A 141 19.92 -0.60 -1.84
N LEU A 142 19.80 -1.55 -0.92
CA LEU A 142 20.77 -2.60 -0.68
C LEU A 142 20.57 -3.71 -1.71
N THR A 143 21.63 -4.03 -2.44
CA THR A 143 21.60 -4.98 -3.55
C THR A 143 22.85 -5.87 -3.57
N ARG A 144 22.82 -6.90 -4.40
CA ARG A 144 23.96 -7.79 -4.65
C ARG A 144 24.00 -8.20 -6.11
N GLY A 145 25.17 -8.04 -6.73
CA GLY A 145 25.40 -8.44 -8.12
C GLY A 145 25.70 -9.93 -8.20
N ARG A 146 25.20 -10.58 -9.26
CA ARG A 146 25.50 -11.98 -9.60
C ARG A 146 26.57 -12.04 -10.70
N ALA A 147 27.16 -13.22 -10.87
CA ALA A 147 28.20 -13.46 -11.88
C ALA A 147 27.69 -13.35 -13.33
N ASP A 148 26.38 -13.55 -13.53
CA ASP A 148 25.69 -13.40 -14.82
C ASP A 148 25.26 -11.95 -15.12
N GLY A 149 25.61 -10.99 -14.24
CA GLY A 149 25.26 -9.57 -14.37
C GLY A 149 23.85 -9.22 -13.86
N VAL A 150 23.06 -10.20 -13.41
CA VAL A 150 21.76 -9.94 -12.78
C VAL A 150 21.96 -9.38 -11.38
N VAL A 151 21.11 -8.44 -10.98
CA VAL A 151 21.14 -7.82 -9.64
C VAL A 151 19.99 -8.33 -8.78
N ASP A 152 20.33 -8.74 -7.56
CA ASP A 152 19.39 -9.08 -6.48
C ASP A 152 19.07 -7.83 -5.65
N TYR A 153 17.80 -7.62 -5.36
CA TYR A 153 17.36 -6.66 -4.35
C TYR A 153 17.35 -7.31 -2.97
N LEU A 154 17.92 -6.65 -1.96
CA LEU A 154 18.02 -7.14 -0.59
C LEU A 154 17.26 -6.28 0.42
N GLY A 155 16.97 -5.01 0.10
CA GLY A 155 16.26 -4.11 0.99
C GLY A 155 16.67 -2.65 0.81
N ARG A 156 16.45 -1.85 1.86
CA ARG A 156 16.85 -0.44 1.94
C ARG A 156 18.03 -0.29 2.90
N VAL A 157 18.94 0.64 2.61
CA VAL A 157 19.96 1.09 3.58
C VAL A 157 19.44 2.19 4.51
N ASP A 158 18.39 2.91 4.10
CA ASP A 158 17.75 3.97 4.89
C ASP A 158 16.37 3.55 5.45
N HIS A 159 15.60 4.51 5.95
CA HIS A 159 14.29 4.29 6.59
C HIS A 159 13.10 4.43 5.64
N GLN A 160 13.34 4.52 4.33
CA GLN A 160 12.26 4.51 3.35
C GLN A 160 11.58 3.15 3.34
N VAL A 161 10.27 3.14 3.14
CA VAL A 161 9.51 1.90 3.05
C VAL A 161 8.70 1.87 1.78
N LYS A 162 8.44 0.66 1.29
CA LYS A 162 7.49 0.42 0.21
C LYS A 162 6.29 -0.31 0.77
N ILE A 163 5.14 0.35 0.72
CA ILE A 163 3.89 -0.21 1.21
C ILE A 163 2.87 -0.10 0.09
N ARG A 164 2.39 -1.26 -0.38
CA ARG A 164 1.35 -1.36 -1.41
C ARG A 164 1.72 -0.60 -2.71
N GLY A 165 3.00 -0.66 -3.10
CA GLY A 165 3.53 0.00 -4.30
C GLY A 165 3.91 1.48 -4.12
N PHE A 166 3.61 2.09 -2.96
CA PHE A 166 3.98 3.47 -2.67
C PHE A 166 5.34 3.52 -1.96
N ARG A 167 6.23 4.39 -2.46
CA ARG A 167 7.47 4.75 -1.78
C ARG A 167 7.14 5.84 -0.76
N ILE A 168 7.34 5.53 0.51
CA ILE A 168 6.95 6.40 1.63
C ILE A 168 8.21 6.80 2.40
N GLU A 169 8.42 8.11 2.51
CA GLU A 169 9.40 8.71 3.42
C GLU A 169 8.78 8.80 4.81
N LEU A 170 9.16 7.91 5.73
CA LEU A 170 8.61 7.94 7.09
C LEU A 170 8.87 9.27 7.79
N GLY A 171 10.03 9.87 7.53
CA GLY A 171 10.41 11.19 8.05
C GLY A 171 9.47 12.32 7.63
N GLU A 172 8.78 12.21 6.50
CA GLU A 172 7.79 13.21 6.09
C GLU A 172 6.57 13.18 7.02
N ILE A 173 6.11 11.99 7.39
CA ILE A 173 5.00 11.81 8.33
C ILE A 173 5.44 12.24 9.74
N GLU A 174 6.63 11.81 10.16
CA GLU A 174 7.25 12.19 11.44
C GLU A 174 7.43 13.70 11.59
N ALA A 175 7.69 14.43 10.50
CA ALA A 175 7.82 15.88 10.54
C ALA A 175 6.46 16.61 10.68
N ARG A 176 5.36 15.98 10.24
CA ARG A 176 4.00 16.58 10.33
C ARG A 176 3.36 16.38 11.70
N LEU A 177 3.61 15.24 12.35
CA LEU A 177 2.98 14.92 13.64
C LEU A 177 3.27 15.99 14.73
N PRO A 178 4.52 16.48 14.93
CA PRO A 178 4.84 17.55 15.88
C PRO A 178 4.32 18.94 15.49
N GLU A 179 3.77 19.14 14.30
CA GLU A 179 3.09 20.40 13.95
C GLU A 179 1.77 20.55 14.75
N HIS A 180 1.24 19.45 15.28
CA HIS A 180 0.08 19.48 16.18
C HIS A 180 0.52 19.78 17.63
N PRO A 181 -0.06 20.78 18.32
CA PRO A 181 0.39 21.22 19.65
C PRO A 181 0.40 20.14 20.73
N ALA A 182 -0.43 19.11 20.57
CA ALA A 182 -0.52 18.00 21.53
C ALA A 182 0.63 16.98 21.41
N VAL A 183 1.51 17.08 20.41
CA VAL A 183 2.57 16.09 20.13
C VAL A 183 3.94 16.64 20.53
N ARG A 184 4.61 15.95 21.45
CA ARG A 184 5.99 16.26 21.87
C ARG A 184 7.02 15.60 20.95
N GLU A 185 6.84 14.30 20.75
CA GLU A 185 7.72 13.46 19.93
C GLU A 185 6.88 12.49 19.10
N ALA A 186 7.35 12.17 17.91
CA ALA A 186 6.70 11.17 17.06
C ALA A 186 7.73 10.35 16.28
N VAL A 187 7.41 9.07 16.09
CA VAL A 187 8.17 8.13 15.27
C VAL A 187 7.17 7.33 14.45
N VAL A 188 7.46 7.09 13.17
CA VAL A 188 6.63 6.24 12.32
C VAL A 188 7.47 5.07 11.84
N VAL A 189 6.87 3.88 11.85
CA VAL A 189 7.51 2.65 11.37
C VAL A 189 6.53 1.85 10.53
N ALA A 190 7.07 1.05 9.61
CA ALA A 190 6.30 0.01 8.93
C ALA A 190 6.40 -1.30 9.70
N GLN A 191 5.25 -1.90 10.03
CA GLN A 191 5.19 -3.18 10.74
C GLN A 191 4.26 -4.17 10.01
N PRO A 192 4.45 -5.48 10.20
CA PRO A 192 3.48 -6.47 9.73
C PRO A 192 2.12 -6.25 10.40
N GLY A 193 1.06 -6.21 9.60
CA GLY A 193 -0.34 -6.28 10.05
C GLY A 193 -1.01 -7.55 9.55
N ALA A 194 -2.33 -7.66 9.81
CA ALA A 194 -3.13 -8.83 9.41
C ALA A 194 -3.04 -9.14 7.90
N VAL A 195 -3.01 -8.09 7.07
CA VAL A 195 -3.01 -8.22 5.61
C VAL A 195 -1.82 -7.48 4.97
N GLY A 196 -0.62 -7.73 5.51
CA GLY A 196 0.65 -7.19 4.99
C GLY A 196 1.17 -5.99 5.78
N GLN A 197 2.16 -5.27 5.21
CA GLN A 197 2.79 -4.13 5.90
C GLN A 197 1.81 -2.96 6.09
N GLN A 198 1.88 -2.32 7.25
CA GLN A 198 1.11 -1.13 7.61
C GLN A 198 1.97 -0.09 8.33
N LEU A 199 1.53 1.17 8.30
CA LEU A 199 2.18 2.26 9.03
C LEU A 199 1.64 2.36 10.45
N VAL A 200 2.55 2.44 11.41
CA VAL A 200 2.28 2.65 12.82
C VAL A 200 3.05 3.87 13.29
N GLY A 201 2.34 4.88 13.78
CA GLY A 201 2.93 6.03 14.45
C GLY A 201 2.94 5.83 15.96
N TYR A 202 4.04 6.19 16.60
CA TYR A 202 4.18 6.27 18.04
C TYR A 202 4.28 7.74 18.39
N VAL A 203 3.48 8.16 19.35
CA VAL A 203 3.31 9.56 19.73
C VAL A 203 3.58 9.67 21.21
N VAL A 204 4.33 10.67 21.60
CA VAL A 204 4.46 11.07 22.99
C VAL A 204 3.75 12.41 23.14
N ALA A 205 2.77 12.46 24.04
CA ALA A 205 1.95 13.65 24.21
C ALA A 205 2.75 14.79 24.86
N GLN A 206 2.38 16.02 24.53
CA GLN A 206 2.91 17.23 25.16
C GLN A 206 2.37 17.38 26.58
N GLU A 207 1.08 17.09 26.79
CA GLU A 207 0.42 17.18 28.09
C GLU A 207 0.13 15.79 28.69
N PRO A 208 0.47 15.54 29.98
CA PRO A 208 0.20 14.27 30.64
C PRO A 208 -1.29 13.89 30.69
N ALA A 209 -2.20 14.87 30.67
CA ALA A 209 -3.64 14.62 30.67
C ALA A 209 -4.12 13.83 29.44
N VAL A 210 -3.45 13.99 28.29
CA VAL A 210 -3.71 13.20 27.09
C VAL A 210 -3.10 11.80 27.24
N GLU A 211 -1.99 11.65 27.96
CA GLU A 211 -1.35 10.37 28.20
C GLU A 211 -2.21 9.46 29.09
N ASP A 212 -2.83 10.02 30.14
CA ASP A 212 -3.50 9.26 31.21
C ASP A 212 -4.98 8.92 30.95
N SER A 213 -5.62 9.49 29.92
CA SER A 213 -7.04 9.25 29.59
C SER A 213 -7.21 8.60 28.21
N PRO A 214 -7.78 7.38 28.13
CA PRO A 214 -8.12 6.75 26.85
C PRO A 214 -9.01 7.61 25.95
N GLU A 215 -9.94 8.36 26.53
CA GLU A 215 -10.84 9.26 25.81
C GLU A 215 -10.08 10.44 25.19
N ALA A 216 -9.19 11.07 25.96
CA ALA A 216 -8.35 12.15 25.48
C ALA A 216 -7.37 11.66 24.39
N GLN A 217 -6.82 10.45 24.54
CA GLN A 217 -6.01 9.83 23.50
C GLN A 217 -6.81 9.59 22.22
N ALA A 218 -8.05 9.10 22.32
CA ALA A 218 -8.90 8.83 21.16
C ALA A 218 -9.23 10.12 20.40
N GLU A 219 -9.62 11.18 21.11
CA GLU A 219 -9.86 12.50 20.52
C GLU A 219 -8.61 13.05 19.83
N CYS A 220 -7.46 12.99 20.51
CA CYS A 220 -6.19 13.42 19.94
C CYS A 220 -5.81 12.60 18.70
N ARG A 221 -6.03 11.27 18.72
CA ARG A 221 -5.80 10.40 17.56
C ARG A 221 -6.60 10.84 16.34
N ALA A 222 -7.88 11.16 16.54
CA ALA A 222 -8.77 11.60 15.48
C ALA A 222 -8.35 12.97 14.91
N GLN A 223 -7.96 13.90 15.78
CA GLN A 223 -7.42 15.21 15.38
C GLN A 223 -6.12 15.07 14.57
N LEU A 224 -5.20 14.21 15.01
CA LEU A 224 -3.95 13.93 14.31
C LEU A 224 -4.17 13.30 12.94
N LYS A 225 -5.03 12.28 12.85
CA LYS A 225 -5.37 11.65 11.55
C LYS A 225 -5.97 12.67 10.58
N THR A 226 -6.88 13.51 11.06
CA THR A 226 -7.47 14.61 10.25
C THR A 226 -6.40 15.57 9.76
N ALA A 227 -5.54 16.08 10.65
CA ALA A 227 -4.46 17.00 10.29
C ALA A 227 -3.46 16.40 9.29
N LEU A 228 -3.16 15.09 9.41
CA LEU A 228 -2.32 14.40 8.44
C LEU A 228 -2.99 14.31 7.07
N ARG A 229 -4.29 13.98 7.01
CA ARG A 229 -5.04 13.89 5.73
C ARG A 229 -5.14 15.21 4.98
N GLU A 230 -5.08 16.34 5.67
CA GLU A 230 -5.07 17.66 5.03
C GLU A 230 -3.76 17.93 4.27
N ARG A 231 -2.65 17.31 4.67
CA ARG A 231 -1.30 17.60 4.13
C ARG A 231 -0.64 16.42 3.41
N LEU A 232 -1.09 15.21 3.67
CA LEU A 232 -0.50 13.99 3.17
C LEU A 232 -1.54 13.16 2.41
N PRO A 233 -1.12 12.41 1.38
CA PRO A 233 -1.95 11.39 0.76
C PRO A 233 -2.40 10.32 1.78
N GLU A 234 -3.59 9.75 1.58
CA GLU A 234 -4.19 8.76 2.50
C GLU A 234 -3.25 7.58 2.81
N TYR A 235 -2.48 7.10 1.83
CA TYR A 235 -1.57 5.96 2.02
C TYR A 235 -0.38 6.27 2.95
N MET A 236 -0.14 7.53 3.29
CA MET A 236 0.89 7.97 4.25
C MET A 236 0.34 8.18 5.66
N VAL A 237 -0.98 8.18 5.85
CA VAL A 237 -1.59 8.33 7.17
C VAL A 237 -1.45 7.00 7.92
N PRO A 238 -0.83 6.98 9.12
CA PRO A 238 -0.69 5.75 9.89
C PRO A 238 -2.03 5.10 10.22
N SER A 239 -2.15 3.78 9.98
CA SER A 239 -3.31 2.99 10.39
C SER A 239 -3.52 3.08 11.90
N HIS A 240 -2.42 3.05 12.64
CA HIS A 240 -2.39 3.17 14.09
C HIS A 240 -1.52 4.34 14.52
N LEU A 241 -2.00 5.06 15.53
CA LEU A 241 -1.18 5.96 16.34
C LEU A 241 -1.23 5.41 17.76
N LEU A 242 -0.11 5.11 18.40
CA LEU A 242 -0.04 4.64 19.78
C LEU A 242 0.61 5.71 20.66
N PHE A 243 0.01 6.00 21.81
CA PHE A 243 0.60 6.93 22.77
C PHE A 243 1.56 6.19 23.69
N LEU A 244 2.75 6.75 23.88
CA LEU A 244 3.78 6.26 24.78
C LEU A 244 4.11 7.34 25.80
N ALA A 245 4.46 6.93 27.02
CA ALA A 245 4.99 7.84 28.03
C ALA A 245 6.32 8.50 27.61
N ARG A 246 7.16 7.71 26.93
CA ARG A 246 8.44 8.13 26.36
C ARG A 246 8.86 7.20 25.24
N MET A 247 9.68 7.72 24.33
CA MET A 247 10.29 6.89 23.30
C MET A 247 11.27 5.88 23.91
N PRO A 248 11.27 4.60 23.47
CA PRO A 248 12.28 3.64 23.89
C PRO A 248 13.63 4.04 23.31
N LEU A 249 14.66 4.08 24.15
CA LEU A 249 16.02 4.42 23.76
C LEU A 249 16.97 3.25 24.04
N THR A 250 17.91 3.03 23.14
CA THR A 250 19.10 2.19 23.35
C THR A 250 19.98 2.77 24.45
N PRO A 251 20.92 1.99 25.03
CA PRO A 251 21.87 2.51 26.03
C PRO A 251 22.70 3.73 25.57
N ASN A 252 22.87 3.90 24.25
CA ASN A 252 23.59 5.02 23.65
C ASN A 252 22.67 6.24 23.37
N GLY A 253 21.43 6.24 23.87
CA GLY A 253 20.48 7.35 23.73
C GLY A 253 19.84 7.46 22.33
N LYS A 254 20.05 6.50 21.43
CA LYS A 254 19.35 6.44 20.13
C LYS A 254 18.01 5.73 20.28
N LEU A 255 17.01 6.11 19.47
CA LEU A 255 15.72 5.42 19.39
C LEU A 255 15.89 3.91 19.18
N ASP A 256 15.27 3.11 20.05
CA ASP A 256 15.19 1.66 19.92
C ASP A 256 13.89 1.26 19.22
N ARG A 257 13.93 1.18 17.88
CA ARG A 257 12.78 0.77 17.07
C ARG A 257 12.34 -0.68 17.31
N LYS A 258 13.23 -1.55 17.80
CA LYS A 258 12.88 -2.95 18.11
C LYS A 258 12.13 -3.07 19.43
N GLY A 259 12.32 -2.10 20.33
CA GLY A 259 11.59 -1.98 21.59
C GLY A 259 10.22 -1.30 21.48
N LEU A 260 9.79 -0.89 20.27
CA LEU A 260 8.46 -0.31 20.08
C LEU A 260 7.38 -1.39 20.23
N PRO A 261 6.31 -1.14 21.02
CA PRO A 261 5.26 -2.13 21.26
C PRO A 261 4.44 -2.36 20.00
N GLN A 262 4.09 -3.60 19.68
CA GLN A 262 3.23 -3.88 18.53
C GLN A 262 1.80 -3.37 18.79
N PRO A 263 1.09 -2.88 17.75
CA PRO A 263 -0.33 -2.60 17.85
C PRO A 263 -1.06 -3.88 18.24
N ASP A 264 -1.68 -3.89 19.40
CA ASP A 264 -2.56 -5.00 19.78
C ASP A 264 -3.95 -4.72 19.19
N ALA A 265 -4.32 -5.49 18.16
CA ALA A 265 -5.64 -5.40 17.56
C ALA A 265 -6.77 -5.63 18.58
N SER A 266 -6.52 -6.36 19.66
CA SER A 266 -7.51 -6.62 20.71
C SER A 266 -7.69 -5.46 21.70
N LEU A 267 -6.68 -4.58 21.85
CA LEU A 267 -6.78 -3.36 22.65
C LEU A 267 -7.39 -2.18 21.87
N LEU A 268 -7.48 -2.32 20.54
CA LEU A 268 -8.01 -1.32 19.63
C LEU A 268 -9.47 -1.57 19.23
N GLN A 269 -9.97 -2.79 19.42
CA GLN A 269 -11.40 -3.03 19.38
C GLN A 269 -12.03 -2.22 20.50
N GLN A 270 -12.76 -1.17 20.12
CA GLN A 270 -13.75 -0.57 21.02
C GLN A 270 -14.64 -1.70 21.55
N VAL A 271 -15.23 -1.51 22.73
CA VAL A 271 -16.15 -2.48 23.34
C VAL A 271 -17.00 -3.13 22.26
N TYR A 272 -16.86 -4.44 22.04
CA TYR A 272 -17.49 -5.11 20.91
C TYR A 272 -18.99 -4.88 20.91
N VAL A 273 -19.48 -4.13 19.93
CA VAL A 273 -20.91 -3.93 19.68
C VAL A 273 -21.32 -4.83 18.53
N ALA A 274 -22.12 -5.86 18.84
CA ALA A 274 -22.57 -6.81 17.86
C ALA A 274 -23.43 -6.15 16.76
N PRO A 275 -23.21 -6.50 15.47
CA PRO A 275 -24.13 -6.18 14.37
C PRO A 275 -25.57 -6.60 14.70
N ARG A 276 -26.52 -5.70 14.50
CA ARG A 276 -27.92 -5.85 14.91
C ARG A 276 -28.81 -6.22 13.73
N SER A 277 -28.68 -5.53 12.60
CA SER A 277 -29.51 -5.75 11.42
C SER A 277 -28.96 -6.87 10.53
N ASP A 278 -29.83 -7.46 9.69
CA ASP A 278 -29.41 -8.47 8.71
C ASP A 278 -28.35 -7.93 7.75
N LEU A 279 -28.42 -6.64 7.40
CA LEU A 279 -27.42 -5.99 6.54
C LEU A 279 -26.09 -5.89 7.29
N GLU A 280 -26.10 -5.37 8.52
CA GLU A 280 -24.90 -5.21 9.33
C GLU A 280 -24.20 -6.56 9.54
N GLN A 281 -24.94 -7.64 9.81
CA GLN A 281 -24.38 -8.99 9.97
C GLN A 281 -23.72 -9.51 8.69
N GLN A 282 -24.37 -9.31 7.54
CA GLN A 282 -23.82 -9.73 6.25
C GLN A 282 -22.57 -8.93 5.86
N VAL A 283 -22.58 -7.61 6.07
CA VAL A 283 -21.42 -6.75 5.80
C VAL A 283 -20.28 -7.07 6.77
N ALA A 284 -20.57 -7.28 8.06
CA ALA A 284 -19.57 -7.70 9.06
C ALA A 284 -18.91 -9.02 8.66
N GLY A 285 -19.68 -10.00 8.18
CA GLY A 285 -19.15 -11.27 7.67
C GLY A 285 -18.21 -11.08 6.48
N ILE A 286 -18.57 -10.20 5.53
CA ILE A 286 -17.70 -9.87 4.39
C ILE A 286 -16.39 -9.20 4.86
N TRP A 287 -16.47 -8.25 5.80
CA TRP A 287 -15.29 -7.60 6.37
C TRP A 287 -14.39 -8.61 7.09
N ALA A 288 -14.96 -9.45 7.95
CA ALA A 288 -14.24 -10.49 8.67
C ALA A 288 -13.49 -11.43 7.72
N GLU A 289 -14.13 -11.87 6.64
CA GLU A 289 -13.47 -12.71 5.63
C GLU A 289 -12.34 -11.99 4.87
N VAL A 290 -12.51 -10.71 4.53
CA VAL A 290 -11.52 -9.94 3.77
C VAL A 290 -10.33 -9.56 4.64
N LEU A 291 -10.57 -9.21 5.90
CA LEU A 291 -9.57 -8.80 6.88
C LEU A 291 -8.95 -10.00 7.63
N GLN A 292 -9.47 -11.21 7.41
CA GLN A 292 -9.05 -12.46 8.08
C GLN A 292 -9.22 -12.40 9.61
N LEU A 293 -10.35 -11.84 10.06
CA LEU A 293 -10.70 -11.72 11.47
C LEU A 293 -11.81 -12.71 11.84
N GLN A 294 -11.90 -13.04 13.14
CA GLN A 294 -12.98 -13.91 13.63
C GLN A 294 -14.33 -13.19 13.65
N GLN A 295 -14.35 -11.92 14.04
CA GLN A 295 -15.55 -11.10 14.13
C GLN A 295 -15.22 -9.62 13.94
N VAL A 296 -16.22 -8.85 13.51
CA VAL A 296 -16.17 -7.39 13.33
C VAL A 296 -17.42 -6.79 14.01
N GLY A 297 -17.21 -5.79 14.87
CA GLY A 297 -18.25 -5.02 15.55
C GLY A 297 -18.69 -3.77 14.77
N LEU A 298 -19.77 -3.14 15.21
CA LEU A 298 -20.33 -1.93 14.56
C LEU A 298 -19.37 -0.73 14.60
N ASP A 299 -18.64 -0.57 15.70
CA ASP A 299 -17.74 0.56 15.89
C ASP A 299 -16.31 0.29 15.39
N ASP A 300 -16.08 -0.90 14.81
CA ASP A 300 -14.77 -1.27 14.27
C ASP A 300 -14.48 -0.47 13.00
N ASN A 301 -13.34 0.21 12.99
CA ASN A 301 -12.84 0.96 11.84
C ASN A 301 -12.12 0.05 10.84
N PHE A 302 -12.54 0.04 9.57
CA PHE A 302 -11.98 -0.82 8.52
C PHE A 302 -10.45 -0.71 8.40
N PHE A 303 -9.91 0.51 8.42
CA PHE A 303 -8.50 0.78 8.18
C PHE A 303 -7.65 0.53 9.42
N GLU A 304 -8.22 0.70 10.62
CA GLU A 304 -7.57 0.30 11.87
C GLU A 304 -7.52 -1.23 12.02
N LEU A 305 -8.48 -1.95 11.45
CA LEU A 305 -8.42 -3.42 11.36
C LEU A 305 -7.43 -3.93 10.30
N GLY A 306 -6.59 -3.06 9.72
CA GLY A 306 -5.62 -3.40 8.69
C GLY A 306 -6.15 -3.30 7.26
N GLY A 307 -7.39 -2.81 7.09
CA GLY A 307 -8.01 -2.53 5.82
C GLY A 307 -7.24 -1.49 4.99
N HIS A 308 -7.39 -1.57 3.67
CA HIS A 308 -6.84 -0.58 2.75
C HIS A 308 -7.61 -0.57 1.43
N SER A 309 -7.30 0.39 0.54
CA SER A 309 -8.01 0.61 -0.73
C SER A 309 -8.27 -0.67 -1.54
N LEU A 310 -7.29 -1.55 -1.61
CA LEU A 310 -7.38 -2.80 -2.34
C LEU A 310 -8.31 -3.83 -1.68
N LEU A 311 -8.30 -3.90 -0.34
CA LEU A 311 -9.26 -4.71 0.41
C LEU A 311 -10.66 -4.09 0.37
N ALA A 312 -10.75 -2.75 0.40
CA ALA A 312 -12.01 -2.04 0.20
C ALA A 312 -12.63 -2.41 -1.15
N THR A 313 -11.85 -2.42 -2.24
CA THR A 313 -12.32 -2.90 -3.55
C THR A 313 -12.82 -4.34 -3.50
N GLN A 314 -12.15 -5.23 -2.75
CA GLN A 314 -12.63 -6.61 -2.57
C GLN A 314 -13.95 -6.66 -1.80
N VAL A 315 -14.10 -5.86 -0.74
CA VAL A 315 -15.36 -5.73 0.01
C VAL A 315 -16.47 -5.27 -0.92
N ILE A 316 -16.27 -4.18 -1.68
CA ILE A 316 -17.26 -3.66 -2.64
C ILE A 316 -17.63 -4.72 -3.68
N GLY A 317 -16.64 -5.45 -4.21
CA GLY A 317 -16.88 -6.56 -5.15
C GLY A 317 -17.78 -7.65 -4.55
N ARG A 318 -17.50 -8.07 -3.31
CA ARG A 318 -18.30 -9.08 -2.59
C ARG A 318 -19.70 -8.58 -2.23
N LEU A 319 -19.86 -7.31 -1.88
CA LEU A 319 -21.18 -6.69 -1.63
C LEU A 319 -22.04 -6.73 -2.90
N ARG A 320 -21.46 -6.39 -4.05
CA ARG A 320 -22.15 -6.48 -5.33
C ARG A 320 -22.52 -7.91 -5.71
N GLU A 321 -21.61 -8.86 -5.50
CA GLU A 321 -21.83 -10.27 -5.87
C GLU A 321 -22.83 -10.99 -4.95
N ARG A 322 -22.73 -10.78 -3.63
CA ARG A 322 -23.50 -11.54 -2.64
C ARG A 322 -24.79 -10.85 -2.23
N LEU A 323 -24.79 -9.51 -2.19
CA LEU A 323 -25.91 -8.72 -1.68
C LEU A 323 -26.59 -7.88 -2.77
N HIS A 324 -26.06 -7.90 -4.00
CA HIS A 324 -26.53 -7.05 -5.12
C HIS A 324 -26.52 -5.56 -4.79
N LEU A 325 -25.57 -5.13 -3.96
CA LEU A 325 -25.42 -3.73 -3.55
C LEU A 325 -24.30 -3.07 -4.35
N GLU A 326 -24.65 -2.05 -5.13
CA GLU A 326 -23.67 -1.19 -5.80
C GLU A 326 -23.31 -0.02 -4.89
N VAL A 327 -22.11 -0.09 -4.31
CA VAL A 327 -21.62 0.91 -3.35
C VAL A 327 -20.36 1.57 -3.92
N PRO A 328 -20.30 2.90 -4.04
CA PRO A 328 -19.08 3.59 -4.44
C PRO A 328 -17.95 3.30 -3.44
N ILE A 329 -16.74 3.03 -3.94
CA ILE A 329 -15.57 2.78 -3.06
C ILE A 329 -15.31 3.96 -2.11
N LYS A 330 -15.65 5.18 -2.54
CA LYS A 330 -15.53 6.39 -1.73
C LYS A 330 -16.28 6.27 -0.40
N SER A 331 -17.41 5.54 -0.36
CA SER A 331 -18.19 5.35 0.87
C SER A 331 -17.38 4.70 1.99
N MET A 332 -16.45 3.79 1.65
CA MET A 332 -15.57 3.14 2.63
C MET A 332 -14.59 4.12 3.29
N PHE A 333 -14.25 5.22 2.61
CA PHE A 333 -13.32 6.22 3.12
C PHE A 333 -14.02 7.37 3.85
N THR A 334 -15.32 7.54 3.65
CA THR A 334 -16.12 8.56 4.34
C THR A 334 -16.85 8.01 5.56
N ALA A 335 -17.14 6.71 5.56
CA ALA A 335 -17.78 5.99 6.65
C ALA A 335 -16.87 4.82 7.01
N GLU A 336 -15.90 5.09 7.89
CA GLU A 336 -14.79 4.18 8.16
C GLU A 336 -15.18 3.07 9.14
N THR A 337 -16.19 3.30 9.99
CA THR A 337 -16.74 2.28 10.89
C THR A 337 -17.78 1.41 10.18
N LEU A 338 -17.92 0.15 10.61
CA LEU A 338 -18.91 -0.78 10.04
C LEU A 338 -20.33 -0.19 10.11
N GLY A 339 -20.72 0.41 11.24
CA GLY A 339 -22.04 0.98 11.47
C GLY A 339 -22.34 2.17 10.55
N GLU A 340 -21.42 3.13 10.47
CA GLU A 340 -21.56 4.26 9.54
C GLU A 340 -21.63 3.79 8.09
N PHE A 341 -20.80 2.80 7.73
CA PHE A 341 -20.79 2.24 6.38
C PHE A 341 -22.13 1.59 6.05
N CYS A 342 -22.66 0.75 6.94
CA CYS A 342 -23.97 0.12 6.76
C CYS A 342 -25.08 1.16 6.64
N HIS A 343 -25.07 2.20 7.48
CA HIS A 343 -26.05 3.30 7.40
C HIS A 343 -25.98 4.04 6.05
N GLY A 344 -24.77 4.32 5.55
CA GLY A 344 -24.57 4.92 4.24
C GLY A 344 -25.09 4.03 3.11
N VAL A 345 -24.90 2.72 3.21
CA VAL A 345 -25.41 1.74 2.24
C VAL A 345 -26.95 1.67 2.27
N GLU A 346 -27.57 1.70 3.45
CA GLU A 346 -29.03 1.76 3.58
C GLU A 346 -29.60 3.03 2.95
N THR A 347 -28.95 4.17 3.17
CA THR A 347 -29.36 5.45 2.57
C THR A 347 -29.31 5.37 1.05
N LEU A 348 -28.22 4.86 0.47
CA LEU A 348 -28.10 4.66 -0.98
C LEU A 348 -29.19 3.74 -1.54
N LYS A 349 -29.52 2.67 -0.82
CA LYS A 349 -30.57 1.72 -1.21
C LYS A 349 -31.97 2.36 -1.16
N ALA A 350 -32.22 3.21 -0.17
CA ALA A 350 -33.47 3.95 -0.06
C ALA A 350 -33.63 4.99 -1.18
N GLU A 351 -32.54 5.60 -1.65
CA GLU A 351 -32.53 6.55 -2.77
C GLU A 351 -32.71 5.87 -4.14
N SER A 352 -32.21 4.63 -4.31
CA SER A 352 -32.34 3.88 -5.57
C SER A 352 -33.68 3.14 -5.71
N ALA A 353 -34.32 2.76 -4.61
CA ALA A 353 -35.58 2.00 -4.62
C ALA A 353 -36.75 2.65 -5.41
N PRO A 354 -36.99 3.98 -5.35
CA PRO A 354 -38.05 4.62 -6.14
C PRO A 354 -37.79 4.57 -7.64
N VAL A 355 -36.52 4.62 -8.06
CA VAL A 355 -36.12 4.59 -9.46
C VAL A 355 -36.27 3.18 -10.02
N GLU A 356 -35.85 2.16 -9.26
CA GLU A 356 -36.01 0.75 -9.65
C GLU A 356 -37.48 0.33 -9.75
N ASP A 357 -38.33 0.75 -8.79
CA ASP A 357 -39.76 0.46 -8.81
C ASP A 357 -40.48 1.15 -9.99
N ALA A 358 -40.08 2.39 -10.32
CA ALA A 358 -40.57 3.09 -11.50
C ALA A 358 -40.14 2.40 -12.80
N LEU A 359 -38.88 1.96 -12.90
CA LEU A 359 -38.36 1.25 -14.08
C LEU A 359 -39.03 -0.11 -14.26
N ALA A 360 -39.23 -0.86 -13.16
CA ALA A 360 -39.91 -2.15 -13.16
C ALA A 360 -41.37 -2.01 -13.61
N LYS A 361 -42.10 -1.02 -13.08
CA LYS A 361 -43.47 -0.70 -13.51
C LYS A 361 -43.54 -0.30 -14.98
N SER A 362 -42.56 0.46 -15.46
CA SER A 362 -42.47 0.90 -16.85
C SER A 362 -42.18 -0.26 -17.80
N LEU A 363 -41.27 -1.17 -17.43
CA LEU A 363 -40.98 -2.40 -18.16
C LEU A 363 -42.18 -3.35 -18.18
N GLU A 364 -42.93 -3.45 -17.07
CA GLU A 364 -44.13 -4.28 -17.02
C GLU A 364 -45.28 -3.68 -17.86
N ALA A 365 -45.41 -2.36 -17.89
CA ALA A 365 -46.34 -1.67 -18.78
C ALA A 365 -45.97 -1.89 -20.26
N LEU A 366 -44.69 -1.81 -20.62
CA LEU A 366 -44.20 -2.09 -21.98
C LEU A 366 -44.46 -3.54 -22.40
N LYS A 367 -44.33 -4.50 -21.48
CA LYS A 367 -44.63 -5.93 -21.75
C LYS A 367 -46.11 -6.22 -22.02
N ARG A 368 -47.01 -5.31 -21.65
CA ARG A 368 -48.47 -5.46 -21.85
C ARG A 368 -48.97 -4.83 -23.15
N LEU A 369 -48.10 -4.12 -23.88
CA LEU A 369 -48.43 -3.51 -25.17
C LEU A 369 -48.34 -4.53 -26.31
N SER A 370 -49.22 -4.38 -27.30
CA SER A 370 -49.16 -5.13 -28.56
C SER A 370 -48.04 -4.64 -29.47
N ALA A 371 -47.68 -5.43 -30.49
CA ALA A 371 -46.59 -5.10 -31.42
C ALA A 371 -46.82 -3.74 -32.14
N ASP A 372 -48.07 -3.45 -32.55
CA ASP A 372 -48.45 -2.18 -33.18
C ASP A 372 -48.33 -0.98 -32.23
N GLU A 373 -48.55 -1.18 -30.93
CA GLU A 373 -48.43 -0.13 -29.92
C GLU A 373 -46.97 0.18 -29.58
N LEU A 374 -46.11 -0.84 -29.61
CA LEU A 374 -44.66 -0.68 -29.45
C LEU A 374 -44.05 0.06 -30.65
N GLU A 375 -44.46 -0.23 -31.88
CA GLU A 375 -43.98 0.48 -33.08
C GLU A 375 -44.31 1.97 -33.05
N LYS A 376 -45.52 2.35 -32.59
CA LYS A 376 -45.92 3.77 -32.42
C LYS A 376 -45.15 4.52 -31.33
N LEU A 377 -44.57 3.81 -30.37
CA LEU A 377 -43.79 4.38 -29.27
C LEU A 377 -42.34 4.69 -29.67
N ILE A 378 -41.85 4.05 -30.74
CA ILE A 378 -40.47 4.13 -31.24
C ILE A 378 -40.37 5.06 -32.48
N SER A 379 -41.50 5.35 -33.13
CA SER A 379 -41.66 6.39 -34.17
C SER A 379 -41.87 7.77 -33.58
#